data_AF-A0A2G7GPY9-F1
#
_entry.id   AF-A0A2G7GPY9-F1
#
_cell.length_a   1.000
_cell.length_b   1.000
_cell.length_c   1.000
_cell.angle_alpha   90.00
_cell.angle_beta   90.00
_cell.angle_gamma   90.00
#
_symmetry.space_group_name_H-M   'P 1'
#
loop_
_entity.id
_entity.type
_entity.pdbx_description
1 polymer ?
#
loop_
_entity_poly.entity_id
_entity_poly.type
_entity_poly.pdbx_seq_one_letter_code
_entity_poly.pdbx_strand_id
1 'polypeptide(L)' 'MFNELKVAYLLSLIIAILTFVAAAGGLVIQDLYRDNLFVTSGWFGNDLVTLVVAFPILVIALILSARGSQRAQLV' A
#
# COMPACT_ATOMS: atom_id res chain seq x y z
N MET A 1 19.10 -11.34 17.08
CA MET A 1 18.98 -10.87 15.69
C MET A 1 17.62 -11.17 15.02
N PHE A 2 16.94 -12.28 15.31
CA PHE A 2 15.59 -12.55 14.72
C PHE A 2 14.42 -11.78 15.34
N ASN A 3 14.62 -11.04 16.44
CA ASN A 3 13.52 -10.39 17.16
C ASN A 3 13.24 -8.95 16.69
N GLU A 4 14.22 -8.27 16.10
CA GLU A 4 14.11 -6.86 15.70
C GLU A 4 13.27 -6.68 14.42
N LEU A 5 13.44 -7.58 13.44
CA LEU A 5 12.71 -7.50 12.19
C LEU A 5 11.23 -7.92 12.33
N LYS A 6 10.84 -8.62 13.40
CA LYS A 6 9.43 -9.01 13.60
C LYS A 6 8.49 -7.81 13.66
N VAL A 7 8.93 -6.74 14.33
CA VAL A 7 8.15 -5.49 14.42
C VAL A 7 8.07 -4.85 13.05
N ALA A 8 9.17 -4.81 12.29
CA ALA A 8 9.17 -4.29 10.92
C ALA A 8 8.19 -5.07 10.02
N TYR A 9 8.24 -6.41 10.03
CA TYR A 9 7.28 -7.23 9.25
C TYR A 9 5.83 -7.00 9.66
N LEU A 10 5.56 -6.90 10.97
CA LEU A 10 4.21 -6.63 11.46
C LEU A 10 3.72 -5.25 11.00
N LEU A 11 4.55 -4.21 11.13
CA LEU A 11 4.22 -2.86 10.69
C LEU A 11 4.03 -2.81 9.17
N SER A 12 4.90 -3.44 8.39
CA SER A 12 4.75 -3.51 6.93
C SER A 12 3.47 -4.23 6.51
N LEU A 13 3.07 -5.30 7.22
CA LEU A 13 1.81 -5.99 6.98
C LEU A 13 0.61 -5.09 7.30
N ILE A 14 0.66 -4.37 8.43
CA ILE A 14 -0.38 -3.39 8.80
C ILE A 14 -0.47 -2.30 7.74
N ILE A 15 0.66 -1.74 7.30
CA ILE A 15 0.71 -0.74 6.24
C ILE A 15 0.09 -1.30 4.96
N ALA A 16 0.43 -2.51 4.53
CA ALA A 16 -0.15 -3.11 3.33
C ALA A 16 -1.67 -3.22 3.42
N ILE A 17 -2.21 -3.65 4.57
CA ILE A 17 -3.66 -3.74 4.81
C ILE A 17 -4.29 -2.34 4.75
N LEU A 18 -3.71 -1.36 5.44
CA LEU A 18 -4.21 0.00 5.47
C LEU A 18 -4.19 0.65 4.07
N THR A 19 -3.11 0.45 3.32
CA THR A 19 -2.97 0.92 1.93
C THR A 19 -4.07 0.33 1.05
N PHE A 20 -4.31 -0.98 1.14
CA PHE A 20 -5.37 -1.62 0.38
C PHE A 20 -6.76 -1.08 0.76
N VAL A 21 -7.07 -1.01 2.05
CA VAL A 21 -8.38 -0.55 2.53
C VAL A 21 -8.63 0.91 2.17
N ALA A 22 -7.64 1.79 2.34
CA ALA A 22 -7.76 3.21 2.03
C ALA A 22 -7.99 3.43 0.53
N ALA A 23 -7.15 2.86 -0.33
CA ALA A 23 -7.24 3.06 -1.77
C ALA A 23 -8.46 2.33 -2.37
N ALA A 24 -8.80 1.12 -1.91
CA ALA A 24 -10.04 0.46 -2.34
C ALA A 24 -11.29 1.20 -1.86
N GLY A 25 -11.28 1.72 -0.63
CA GLY A 25 -12.32 2.58 -0.10
C GLY A 25 -12.52 3.83 -0.97
N GLY A 26 -11.42 4.48 -1.37
CA GLY A 26 -11.40 5.62 -2.28
C GLY A 26 -12.12 5.37 -3.60
N LEU A 27 -11.96 4.17 -4.18
CA LEU A 27 -12.60 3.80 -5.45
C LEU A 27 -14.05 3.29 -5.31
N VAL A 28 -14.39 2.63 -4.20
CA VAL A 28 -15.67 1.91 -4.04
C VAL A 28 -16.73 2.75 -3.32
N ILE A 29 -16.33 3.63 -2.39
CA ILE A 29 -17.27 4.45 -1.62
C ILE A 29 -17.70 5.63 -2.49
N GLN A 30 -18.99 5.64 -2.86
CA GLN A 30 -19.59 6.73 -3.61
C GLN A 30 -19.60 8.03 -2.80
N ASP A 31 -19.37 9.15 -3.47
CA ASP A 31 -19.33 10.50 -2.89
C ASP A 31 -18.33 10.67 -1.72
N LEU A 32 -17.26 9.87 -1.71
CA LEU A 32 -16.16 10.02 -0.75
C LEU A 32 -15.36 11.29 -1.03
N TYR A 33 -14.98 11.50 -2.29
CA TYR A 33 -14.33 12.72 -2.76
C TYR A 33 -15.39 13.74 -3.19
N ARG A 34 -15.39 14.92 -2.55
CA ARG A 34 -16.42 15.97 -2.73
C ARG A 34 -15.85 17.30 -3.21
N ASP A 35 -14.78 17.24 -3.99
CA ASP A 35 -14.13 18.40 -4.58
C ASP A 35 -14.52 18.59 -6.06
N ASN A 36 -14.00 19.65 -6.67
CA ASN A 36 -14.14 19.87 -8.11
C ASN A 36 -13.60 18.68 -8.93
N LEU A 37 -14.05 18.57 -10.18
CA LEU A 37 -13.72 17.43 -11.05
C LEU A 37 -12.21 17.20 -11.19
N PHE A 38 -11.40 18.26 -11.31
CA PHE A 38 -9.96 18.13 -11.45
C PHE A 38 -9.30 17.46 -10.24
N VAL A 39 -9.64 17.93 -9.04
CA VAL A 39 -9.12 17.38 -7.78
C VAL A 39 -9.62 15.96 -7.56
N THR A 40 -10.93 15.74 -7.72
CA THR A 40 -11.58 14.43 -7.55
C THR A 40 -10.99 13.38 -8.49
N SER A 41 -10.76 13.70 -9.77
CA SER A 41 -10.08 12.80 -10.71
C SER A 41 -8.64 12.47 -10.28
N GLY A 42 -7.94 13.42 -9.67
CA GLY A 42 -6.60 13.21 -9.11
C GLY A 42 -6.60 12.20 -7.96
N TRP A 43 -7.57 12.30 -7.03
CA TRP A 43 -7.71 11.36 -5.92
C TRP A 43 -8.00 9.94 -6.40
N PHE A 44 -9.01 9.77 -7.26
CA PHE A 44 -9.32 8.45 -7.86
C PHE A 44 -8.12 7.87 -8.62
N GLY A 45 -7.39 8.71 -9.36
CA GLY A 45 -6.17 8.29 -10.05
C GLY A 45 -5.08 7.81 -9.09
N ASN A 46 -4.90 8.50 -7.96
CA ASN A 46 -3.92 8.12 -6.94
C ASN A 46 -4.28 6.78 -6.29
N ASP A 47 -5.54 6.56 -5.93
CA ASP A 47 -5.98 5.28 -5.37
C ASP A 47 -5.79 4.13 -6.34
N LEU A 48 -6.08 4.35 -7.62
CA LEU A 48 -5.87 3.35 -8.66
C LEU A 48 -4.39 2.99 -8.80
N VAL A 49 -3.50 3.99 -8.87
CA VAL A 49 -2.04 3.77 -8.93
C VAL A 49 -1.56 3.08 -7.65
N THR A 50 -2.10 3.46 -6.49
CA THR A 50 -1.75 2.86 -5.21
C THR A 50 -2.13 1.38 -5.17
N LEU A 51 -3.32 1.01 -5.65
CA LEU A 51 -3.78 -0.39 -5.68
C LEU A 51 -3.08 -1.25 -6.72
N VAL A 52 -2.78 -0.70 -7.89
CA VAL A 52 -2.25 -1.48 -9.03
C VAL A 52 -0.72 -1.51 -9.06
N VAL A 53 -0.06 -0.50 -8.47
CA VAL A 53 1.40 -0.37 -8.51
C VAL A 53 2.01 -0.45 -7.12
N ALA A 54 1.67 0.48 -6.23
CA ALA A 54 2.35 0.59 -4.93
C ALA A 54 2.08 -0.62 -4.03
N PHE A 55 0.82 -1.04 -3.90
CA PHE A 55 0.43 -2.16 -3.06
C PHE A 55 1.05 -3.50 -3.53
N PRO A 56 1.01 -3.87 -4.83
CA PRO A 56 1.70 -5.07 -5.31
C PRO A 56 3.21 -5.02 -5.07
N ILE A 57 3.87 -3.88 -5.30
CA ILE A 57 5.29 -3.72 -5.02
C ILE A 57 5.59 -3.96 -3.54
N LEU A 58 4.82 -3.36 -2.64
CA LEU A 58 4.98 -3.53 -1.19
C LEU A 58 4.80 -4.99 -0.77
N VAL A 59 3.75 -5.65 -1.24
CA VAL A 59 3.47 -7.07 -0.92
C VAL A 59 4.57 -7.98 -1.45
N ILE A 60 5.01 -7.79 -2.69
CA ILE A 60 6.09 -8.57 -3.30
C ILE A 60 7.40 -8.34 -2.54
N ALA A 61 7.73 -7.10 -2.21
CA ALA A 61 8.93 -6.77 -1.43
C ALA A 61 8.88 -7.44 -0.04
N LEU A 62 7.74 -7.40 0.64
CA LEU A 62 7.57 -8.04 1.94
C LEU A 62 7.79 -9.55 1.87
N ILE A 63 7.21 -10.22 0.86
CA ILE A 63 7.38 -11.66 0.61
C ILE A 63 8.85 -11.99 0.31
N LEU A 64 9.49 -11.23 -0.58
CA LEU A 64 10.90 -11.47 -0.96
C LEU A 64 11.86 -11.20 0.22
N SER A 65 11.60 -10.16 1.00
CA SER A 65 12.35 -9.84 2.22
C SER A 65 12.24 -10.96 3.25
N ALA A 66 11.03 -11.48 3.47
CA ALA A 66 10.79 -12.63 4.35
C ALA A 66 11.51 -13.91 3.89
N ARG A 67 11.78 -14.03 2.58
CA ARG A 67 12.56 -15.14 1.99
C ARG A 67 14.08 -14.89 1.99
N GLY A 68 14.54 -13.80 2.58
CA GLY A 68 15.97 -13.47 2.74
C GLY A 68 16.56 -12.54 1.67
N SER A 69 15.74 -11.94 0.80
CA SER A 69 16.22 -10.98 -0.19
C SER A 69 16.64 -9.66 0.45
N GLN A 70 17.95 -9.39 0.44
CA GLN A 70 18.51 -8.12 0.93
C GLN A 70 18.03 -6.92 0.10
N ARG A 71 17.87 -7.08 -1.22
CA ARG A 71 17.42 -5.98 -2.10
C ARG A 71 15.96 -5.59 -1.85
N ALA A 72 15.14 -6.53 -1.41
CA ALA A 72 13.74 -6.29 -1.13
C ALA A 72 13.53 -5.47 0.16
N GLN A 73 14.56 -5.34 1.02
CA GLN A 73 14.52 -4.52 2.23
C GLN A 73 14.63 -3.01 1.96
N LEU A 74 14.88 -2.61 0.71
CA LEU A 74 15.00 -1.20 0.32
C LEU A 74 13.65 -0.53 0.02
N VAL A 75 12.57 -1.31 0.00
CA VAL A 75 11.19 -0.87 -0.20
C VAL A 75 10.50 -0.88 1.16
#